data_AF-A0A967X637-F1
#
_entry.id   AF-A0A967X637-F1
#
_cell.length_a   1.000
_cell.length_b   1.000
_cell.length_c   1.000
_cell.angle_alpha   90.00
_cell.angle_beta   90.00
_cell.angle_gamma   90.00
#
_symmetry.space_group_name_H-M   'P 1'
#
loop_
_entity.id
_entity.type
_entity.pdbx_description
1 polymer ?
#
loop_
_entity_poly.entity_id
_entity_poly.type
_entity_poly.pdbx_seq_one_letter_code
_entity_poly.pdbx_strand_id
1 'polypeptide(L)' 'MARIGVFVCHCGENIGRTVRAGEVAEFARRIPGTVFSADYPYFCSA' A
#
# COMPACT_ATOMS: atom_id res chain seq x y z
N MET A 1 20.63 -5.73 5.42
CA MET A 1 19.53 -5.77 4.43
C MET A 1 18.39 -4.93 4.98
N ALA A 2 17.79 -4.03 4.18
CA ALA A 2 16.71 -3.17 4.65
C ALA A 2 15.44 -3.99 4.93
N ARG A 3 14.68 -3.59 5.96
CA ARG A 3 13.36 -4.15 6.28
C ARG A 3 12.32 -3.09 5.96
N ILE A 4 11.52 -3.31 4.93
CA ILE A 4 10.65 -2.30 4.33
C ILE A 4 9.19 -2.61 4.67
N GLY A 5 8.45 -1.60 5.14
CA GLY A 5 7.00 -1.62 5.25
C GLY A 5 6.38 -0.74 4.17
N VAL A 6 5.44 -1.27 3.41
CA VAL A 6 4.77 -0.55 2.31
C VAL A 6 3.29 -0.36 2.62
N PHE A 7 2.85 0.89 2.70
CA PHE A 7 1.45 1.25 2.95
C PHE A 7 0.88 1.97 1.73
N VAL A 8 -0.18 1.42 1.15
CA VAL A 8 -0.83 1.97 -0.04
C VAL A 8 -2.13 2.68 0.36
N CYS A 9 -2.18 3.99 0.18
CA CYS A 9 -3.35 4.79 0.52
C CYS A 9 -4.39 4.76 -0.61
N HIS A 10 -5.67 4.64 -0.27
CA HIS A 10 -6.77 4.84 -1.24
C HIS A 10 -7.13 6.33 -1.38
N CYS A 11 -6.82 7.14 -0.36
CA CYS A 11 -7.20 8.55 -0.27
C CYS A 11 -8.70 8.75 -0.56
N GLY A 12 -9.52 7.88 0.01
CA GLY A 12 -10.92 7.74 -0.35
C GLY A 12 -11.06 7.32 -1.82
N GLU A 13 -11.66 8.19 -2.63
CA GLU A 13 -11.84 7.95 -4.06
C GLU A 13 -10.76 8.58 -4.95
N ASN A 14 -9.89 9.44 -4.41
CA ASN A 14 -8.89 10.13 -5.24
C ASN A 14 -7.92 9.14 -5.89
N ILE A 15 -7.51 8.11 -5.16
CA ILE A 15 -6.68 7.01 -5.68
C ILE A 15 -7.55 5.77 -5.89
N GLY A 16 -8.38 5.41 -4.91
CA GLY A 16 -9.18 4.18 -4.92
C GLY A 16 -10.15 4.03 -6.09
N ARG A 17 -10.59 5.13 -6.72
CA ARG A 17 -11.46 5.08 -7.91
C ARG A 17 -10.73 4.60 -9.16
N THR A 18 -9.44 4.89 -9.28
CA THR A 18 -8.67 4.66 -10.52
C THR A 18 -7.66 3.53 -10.35
N VAL A 19 -7.06 3.42 -9.16
CA VAL A 19 -6.00 2.47 -8.86
C VAL A 19 -6.53 1.43 -7.90
N ARG A 20 -6.37 0.15 -8.26
CA ARG A 20 -6.65 -0.99 -7.38
C ARG A 20 -5.54 -1.09 -6.32
N ALA A 21 -5.64 -0.29 -5.27
CA ALA A 21 -4.61 -0.16 -4.22
C ALA A 21 -4.23 -1.49 -3.57
N GLY A 22 -5.19 -2.41 -3.38
CA GLY A 22 -4.92 -3.77 -2.90
C GLY A 22 -3.98 -4.56 -3.81
N GLU A 23 -4.10 -4.44 -5.14
CA GLU A 23 -3.19 -5.11 -6.08
C GLU A 23 -1.78 -4.50 -6.06
N VAL A 24 -1.68 -3.20 -5.81
CA VAL A 24 -0.39 -2.52 -5.61
C VAL A 24 0.28 -3.03 -4.32
N ALA A 25 -0.48 -3.19 -3.23
CA ALA A 25 0.04 -3.76 -1.99
C ALA A 25 0.51 -5.22 -2.20
N GLU A 26 -0.27 -6.05 -2.89
CA GLU A 26 0.12 -7.43 -3.22
C GLU A 26 1.36 -7.51 -4.13
N PHE A 27 1.49 -6.58 -5.08
CA PHE A 27 2.72 -6.44 -5.84
C PHE A 27 3.91 -6.06 -4.95
N ALA A 28 3.74 -5.12 -4.03
CA ALA A 28 4.79 -4.62 -3.16
C ALA A 28 5.33 -5.70 -2.20
N ARG A 29 4.51 -6.69 -1.80
CA ARG A 29 4.96 -7.87 -1.04
C ARG A 29 6.06 -8.67 -1.73
N ARG A 30 6.14 -8.63 -3.06
CA ARG A 30 7.13 -9.38 -3.85
C ARG A 30 8.45 -8.64 -4.05
N ILE A 31 8.55 -7.38 -3.62
CA ILE A 31 9.77 -6.59 -3.74
C ILE A 31 10.79 -7.05 -2.67
N PRO A 32 12.07 -7.33 -3.04
CA PRO A 32 13.07 -7.76 -2.07
C PRO A 32 13.24 -6.79 -0.90
N GLY A 33 13.17 -7.31 0.32
CA GLY A 33 13.29 -6.53 1.56
C GLY A 33 11.96 -6.04 2.13
N THR A 34 10.84 -6.17 1.41
CA THR A 34 9.51 -5.92 1.98
C THR A 34 9.18 -7.00 3.01
N VAL A 35 8.96 -6.58 4.25
CA VAL A 35 8.54 -7.47 5.35
C VAL A 35 7.07 -7.27 5.73
N PHE A 36 6.46 -6.18 5.27
CA PHE A 36 5.06 -5.86 5.49
C PHE A 36 4.50 -5.05 4.31
N SER A 37 3.28 -5.37 3.88
CA SER A 37 2.52 -4.50 2.99
C SER A 37 1.02 -4.57 3.28
N ALA A 38 0.35 -3.43 3.18
CA ALA A 38 -1.10 -3.30 3.33
C ALA A 38 -1.62 -2.06 2.60
N ASP A 39 -2.90 -2.06 2.30
CA ASP A 39 -3.63 -0.91 1.80
C ASP A 39 -4.63 -0.37 2.85
N TYR A 40 -4.83 0.95 2.87
CA TYR A 40 -5.69 1.64 3.84
C TYR A 40 -6.50 2.77 3.20
N PRO A 41 -7.79 2.96 3.56
CA PRO A 41 -8.65 4.00 3.00
C PRO A 41 -8.05 5.42 3.10
N TYR A 42 -7.51 5.75 4.28
CA TYR A 42 -6.85 7.02 4.58
C TYR A 42 -5.64 6.75 5.46
N PHE A 43 -4.45 6.66 4.87
CA PHE A 43 -3.26 6.35 5.65
C PHE A 43 -2.86 7.45 6.64
N CYS A 44 -3.21 8.70 6.34
CA CYS A 44 -2.89 9.86 7.18
C CYS A 44 -3.93 10.14 8.27
N SER A 45 -5.01 9.34 8.38
CA SER A 45 -5.98 9.52 9.47
C SER A 45 -5.39 9.09 10.81
N ALA A 46 -5.81 9.74 11.88
CA ALA A 46 -5.40 9.43 13.25
C ALA A 46 -5.84 8.02 13.69
#